data_AF-A0A5C7PW19-F1
#
_entry.id   AF-A0A5C7PW19-F1
#
_cell.length_a   1.000
_cell.length_b   1.000
_cell.length_c   1.000
_cell.angle_alpha   90.00
_cell.angle_beta   90.00
_cell.angle_gamma   90.00
#
_symmetry.space_group_name_H-M   'P 1'
#
loop_
_entity.id
_entity.type
_entity.pdbx_description
1 polymer ?
#
loop_
_entity_poly.entity_id
_entity_poly.type
_entity_poly.pdbx_seq_one_letter_code
_entity_poly.pdbx_strand_id
1 'polypeptide(L)'
;MSEFDDLRVGVEPIAQLVEAFCLSLQPPPDCTISEWAETHRMLSTESAARRGKWVSWPFQKEPMDCLSPQHPCDQVVLMCASQMMKTEIILN
;
A
#
# COMPACT_ATOMS: atom_id res chain seq x y z
N MET A 1 -36.91 -21.28 28.38
CA MET A 1 -35.56 -20.75 28.61
C MET A 1 -34.73 -20.82 27.31
N SER A 2 -35.32 -20.47 26.15
CA SER A 2 -34.68 -20.62 24.83
C SER A 2 -34.95 -19.48 23.83
N GLU A 3 -35.81 -18.51 24.11
CA GLU A 3 -36.09 -17.38 23.19
C GLU A 3 -35.05 -16.25 23.25
N PHE A 4 -34.22 -16.20 24.30
CA PHE A 4 -33.19 -15.17 24.46
C PHE A 4 -31.85 -15.53 23.82
N ASP A 5 -31.68 -16.78 23.36
CA ASP A 5 -30.43 -17.24 22.72
C ASP A 5 -30.43 -16.93 21.21
N ASP A 6 -31.60 -16.99 20.57
CA ASP A 6 -31.78 -16.57 19.16
C ASP A 6 -31.54 -15.07 18.94
N LEU A 7 -31.81 -14.23 19.94
CA LEU A 7 -31.52 -12.80 19.84
C LEU A 7 -30.01 -12.53 19.75
N ARG A 8 -29.17 -13.31 20.44
CA ARG A 8 -27.71 -13.15 20.44
C ARG A 8 -27.10 -13.41 19.06
N VAL A 9 -27.63 -14.39 18.33
CA VAL A 9 -27.18 -14.73 16.98
C VAL A 9 -27.45 -13.59 15.99
N GLY A 10 -28.46 -12.75 16.24
CA GLY A 10 -28.81 -11.59 15.40
C GLY A 10 -28.02 -10.31 15.70
N VAL A 11 -27.51 -10.13 16.94
CA VAL A 11 -26.74 -8.92 17.31
C VAL A 11 -25.25 -9.07 16.97
N GLU A 12 -24.69 -10.27 17.04
CA GLU A 12 -23.27 -10.54 16.72
C GLU A 12 -22.85 -10.07 15.31
N PRO A 13 -23.62 -10.32 14.23
CA PRO A 13 -23.27 -9.85 12.90
C PRO A 13 -23.30 -8.32 12.77
N ILE A 14 -24.21 -7.65 13.49
CA ILE A 14 -24.30 -6.18 13.48
C ILE A 14 -23.10 -5.60 14.25
N ALA A 15 -22.75 -6.18 15.40
CA ALA A 15 -21.58 -5.76 16.17
C ALA A 15 -20.29 -5.91 15.35
N GLN A 16 -20.11 -7.04 14.65
CA GLN A 16 -18.96 -7.27 13.77
C GLN A 16 -18.93 -6.29 12.58
N LEU A 17 -20.08 -5.97 11.99
CA LEU A 17 -20.17 -4.99 10.92
C LEU A 17 -19.79 -3.58 11.40
N VAL A 18 -20.30 -3.18 12.58
CA VAL A 18 -19.98 -1.88 13.19
C VAL A 18 -18.49 -1.81 13.50
N GLU A 19 -17.89 -2.86 14.06
CA GLU A 19 -16.46 -2.93 14.33
C GLU A 19 -15.63 -2.82 13.03
N ALA A 20 -15.95 -3.61 12.00
CA ALA A 20 -15.27 -3.56 10.71
C ALA A 20 -15.40 -2.18 10.03
N PHE A 21 -16.57 -1.55 10.15
CA PHE A 21 -16.81 -0.20 9.66
C PHE A 21 -15.98 0.83 10.44
N CYS A 22 -15.93 0.76 11.76
CA CYS A 22 -15.08 1.64 12.56
C CYS A 22 -13.59 1.48 12.24
N LEU A 23 -13.13 0.25 11.97
CA LEU A 23 -11.76 -0.02 11.55
C LEU A 23 -11.45 0.57 10.16
N SER A 24 -12.41 0.53 9.22
CA SER A 24 -12.20 1.06 7.87
C SER A 24 -12.19 2.60 7.80
N LEU A 25 -12.72 3.28 8.81
CA LEU A 25 -12.64 4.74 8.95
C LEU A 25 -11.27 5.23 9.41
N GLN A 26 -10.37 4.35 9.84
CA GLN A 26 -9.02 4.77 10.23
C GLN A 26 -8.28 5.35 9.02
N PRO A 27 -7.52 6.44 9.21
CA PRO A 27 -6.68 6.96 8.14
C PRO A 27 -5.69 5.88 7.70
N PRO A 28 -5.34 5.83 6.41
CA PRO A 28 -4.31 4.92 5.93
C PRO A 28 -3.01 5.18 6.70
N PRO A 29 -2.21 4.13 6.98
CA PRO A 29 -0.95 4.30 7.69
C PRO A 29 -0.02 5.23 6.91
N ASP A 30 0.67 6.11 7.64
CA ASP A 30 1.76 6.90 7.07
C ASP A 30 2.86 5.95 6.59
N CYS A 31 3.07 5.91 5.29
CA CYS A 31 4.16 5.19 4.64
C CYS A 31 4.60 5.94 3.39
N THR A 32 5.88 5.86 3.08
CA THR A 32 6.39 6.38 1.81
C THR A 32 6.09 5.40 0.68
N ILE A 33 6.19 5.87 -0.57
CA ILE A 33 6.02 5.03 -1.76
C ILE A 33 7.03 3.87 -1.75
N SER A 34 8.28 4.09 -1.30
CA SER A 34 9.28 3.03 -1.25
C SER A 34 8.93 1.94 -0.24
N GLU A 35 8.41 2.32 0.93
CA GLU A 35 7.93 1.40 1.97
C GLU A 35 6.69 0.64 1.52
N TRP A 36 5.73 1.34 0.88
CA TRP A 36 4.54 0.71 0.33
C TRP A 36 4.91 -0.33 -0.73
N ALA A 37 5.82 0.00 -1.65
CA ALA A 37 6.27 -0.89 -2.70
C ALA A 37 6.96 -2.14 -2.13
N GLU A 38 7.87 -1.96 -1.16
CA GLU A 38 8.53 -3.08 -0.46
C GLU A 38 7.58 -3.93 0.37
N THR A 39 6.39 -3.43 0.71
CA THR A 39 5.42 -4.18 1.53
C THR A 39 4.41 -4.91 0.65
N HIS A 40 3.86 -4.24 -0.36
CA HIS A 40 2.67 -4.69 -1.08
C HIS A 40 2.91 -5.05 -2.54
N ARG A 41 3.94 -4.50 -3.20
CA ARG A 41 4.07 -4.63 -4.66
C ARG A 41 4.63 -5.98 -5.08
N MET A 42 3.99 -6.57 -6.08
CA MET A 42 4.36 -7.85 -6.70
C MET A 42 4.57 -7.66 -8.20
N LEU A 43 5.71 -8.11 -8.69
CA LEU A 43 6.09 -8.07 -10.10
C LEU A 43 5.60 -9.32 -10.83
N SER A 44 4.87 -9.10 -11.93
CA SER A 44 4.42 -10.16 -12.82
C SER A 44 5.57 -10.66 -13.70
N THR A 45 5.46 -11.89 -14.20
CA THR A 45 6.43 -12.48 -15.13
C THR A 45 6.46 -11.81 -16.50
N GLU A 46 5.39 -11.13 -16.89
CA GLU A 46 5.29 -10.46 -18.19
C GLU A 46 5.91 -9.07 -18.17
N SER A 47 5.78 -8.35 -17.05
CA SER A 47 6.23 -6.97 -16.92
C SER A 47 7.67 -6.81 -16.44
N ALA A 48 8.23 -7.84 -15.78
CA ALA A 48 9.53 -7.74 -15.15
C ALA A 48 10.41 -8.98 -15.37
N ALA A 49 11.71 -8.74 -15.52
CA ALA A 49 12.72 -9.81 -15.58
C ALA A 49 12.80 -10.64 -14.29
N ARG A 50 12.43 -10.04 -13.15
CA ARG A 50 12.35 -10.72 -11.85
C ARG A 50 10.89 -10.82 -11.44
N ARG A 51 10.40 -12.05 -11.29
CA ARG A 51 9.08 -12.33 -10.69
C ARG A 51 9.12 -12.17 -9.18
N GLY A 52 8.02 -11.69 -8.61
CA GLY A 52 7.74 -11.79 -7.17
C GLY A 52 7.81 -10.44 -6.47
N LYS A 53 8.09 -10.48 -5.18
CA LYS A 53 8.01 -9.29 -4.32
C LYS A 53 8.99 -8.21 -4.79
N TRP A 54 8.51 -6.97 -4.87
CA TRP A 54 9.34 -5.81 -5.15
C TRP A 54 10.40 -5.62 -4.07
N VAL A 55 11.62 -5.30 -4.50
CA VAL A 55 12.73 -4.94 -3.63
C VAL A 55 13.40 -3.71 -4.23
N SER A 56 13.37 -2.61 -3.50
CA SER A 56 13.93 -1.36 -3.97
C SER A 56 15.46 -1.41 -3.94
N TRP A 57 16.08 -0.97 -5.03
CA TRP A 57 17.51 -0.67 -5.01
C TRP A 57 17.76 0.63 -4.24
N PRO A 58 18.93 0.81 -3.60
CA PRO A 58 19.20 1.99 -2.77
C PRO A 58 18.95 3.32 -3.48
N PHE A 59 19.34 3.43 -4.75
CA PHE A 59 19.16 4.64 -5.55
C PHE A 59 17.71 4.90 -5.97
N GLN A 60 16.79 3.94 -5.81
CA GLN A 60 15.38 4.11 -6.13
C GLN A 60 14.57 4.69 -4.97
N LYS A 61 15.06 4.55 -3.73
CA LYS A 61 14.33 4.95 -2.52
C LYS A 61 14.07 6.45 -2.47
N GLU A 62 15.13 7.26 -2.51
CA GLU A 62 15.03 8.71 -2.41
C GLU A 62 14.06 9.32 -3.44
N PRO A 63 14.11 8.97 -4.75
CA PRO A 63 13.13 9.49 -5.70
C PRO A 63 11.67 9.11 -5.40
N MET A 64 11.43 7.89 -4.89
CA MET A 64 10.08 7.46 -4.49
C MET A 64 9.62 8.18 -3.22
N ASP A 65 10.51 8.36 -2.25
CA ASP A 65 10.20 9.05 -1.01
C ASP A 65 9.91 10.53 -1.26
N CYS A 66 10.66 11.19 -2.18
CA CYS A 66 10.39 12.56 -2.61
C CYS A 66 9.05 12.72 -3.36
N LEU A 67 8.57 11.66 -4.01
CA LEU A 67 7.26 11.64 -4.69
C LEU A 67 6.10 11.28 -3.75
N SER A 68 6.39 10.95 -2.48
CA SER A 68 5.35 10.53 -1.54
C SER A 68 4.44 11.71 -1.15
N PRO A 69 3.14 11.49 -0.90
CA PRO A 69 2.18 12.56 -0.64
C PRO A 69 2.52 13.47 0.55
N GLN A 70 3.26 12.94 1.52
CA GLN A 70 3.70 13.67 2.72
C GLN A 70 4.95 14.52 2.47
N HIS A 71 5.64 14.33 1.34
CA HIS A 71 6.88 15.05 1.05
C HIS A 71 6.57 16.48 0.58
N PRO A 72 7.29 17.51 1.07
CA PRO A 72 7.04 18.90 0.69
C PRO A 72 7.45 19.28 -0.74
N CYS A 73 7.86 18.31 -1.58
CA CYS A 73 8.38 18.60 -2.92
C CYS A 73 7.25 18.59 -3.95
N ASP A 74 7.09 19.70 -4.68
CA ASP A 74 6.14 19.77 -5.78
C ASP A 74 6.69 19.20 -7.10
N GLN A 75 8.02 19.15 -7.25
CA GLN A 75 8.67 18.68 -8.48
C GLN A 75 9.99 17.96 -8.19
N VAL A 76 10.15 16.77 -8.78
CA VAL A 76 11.36 15.95 -8.69
C VAL A 76 12.02 15.86 -10.07
N VAL A 77 13.31 16.25 -10.16
CA VAL A 77 14.10 16.20 -11.40
C VAL A 77 15.21 15.17 -11.25
N LEU A 78 15.24 14.17 -12.13
CA LEU A 78 16.13 13.01 -12.03
C LEU A 78 17.10 12.93 -13.22
N MET A 79 18.39 13.02 -12.95
CA MET A 79 19.42 12.60 -13.89
C MET A 79 19.66 11.09 -13.73
N CYS A 80 19.24 10.30 -14.71
CA CYS A 80 19.34 8.85 -14.66
C CYS A 80 19.64 8.26 -16.04
N ALA A 81 20.41 7.17 -16.07
CA ALA A 81 20.77 6.51 -17.31
C ALA A 81 19.56 5.84 -17.99
N SER A 82 19.76 5.41 -19.24
CA SER A 82 18.72 4.78 -20.04
C SER A 82 18.28 3.43 -19.44
N GLN A 83 16.99 3.10 -19.60
CA GLN A 83 16.41 1.79 -19.24
C GLN A 83 16.62 1.32 -17.78
N MET A 84 16.74 2.26 -16.84
CA MET A 84 16.91 1.93 -15.42
C MET A 84 15.56 1.82 -14.67
N MET A 85 15.19 2.90 -13.97
CA MET A 85 14.20 2.89 -12.89
C MET A 85 12.94 3.70 -13.19
N LYS A 86 12.97 4.55 -14.22
CA LYS A 86 12.03 5.66 -14.39
C LYS A 86 10.57 5.18 -14.43
N THR A 87 10.29 4.20 -15.26
CA THR A 87 8.95 3.60 -15.41
C THR A 87 8.50 2.94 -14.11
N GLU A 88 9.38 2.16 -13.50
CA GLU A 88 9.02 1.41 -12.29
C GLU A 88 8.69 2.33 -11.12
N ILE A 89 9.41 3.44 -10.94
CA ILE A 89 9.11 4.42 -9.88
C ILE A 89 7.71 5.02 -10.06
N ILE A 90 7.33 5.34 -11.29
CA ILE A 90 6.03 5.96 -11.61
C ILE A 90 4.86 4.97 -11.41
N LEU A 91 5.12 3.67 -11.47
CA LEU A 91 4.11 2.62 -11.31
C LEU A 91 3.91 2.17 -9.86
N ASN A 92 4.70 2.66 -8.91
CA ASN A 92 4.49 2.43 -7.47
C ASN A 92 3.53 3.49 -6.92
#